data_AF-A0A0A1U3K3-F1
#
_entry.id   AF-A0A0A1U3K3-F1
#
_cell.length_a   1.000
_cell.length_b   1.000
_cell.length_c   1.000
_cell.angle_alpha   90.00
_cell.angle_beta   90.00
_cell.angle_gamma   90.00
#
_symmetry.space_group_name_H-M   'P 1'
#
loop_
_entity.id
_entity.type
_entity.pdbx_description
1 polymer ?
#
loop_
_entity_poly.entity_id
_entity_poly.type
_entity_poly.pdbx_seq_one_letter_code
_entity_poly.pdbx_strand_id
1 'polypeptide(L)'
;MMLLDRIIYLLKSLKLKLAMQVFSIVLYHILILVYFPSLVKTESKMMTASLVVFYLFKIVYWLISAVQIRVGYVQLSSSRILMSSYSFYSSLIFSMYYTLPFVYEIRTILDWVFANTSMFYKRWLKVEDIHAELFMNQCDRTVERNRNHVYGQPRGYMERFTGGCVTLIIMLAILWFPLLLMSSAAPNFAQPLPKNLEMSIGFLGVGEIYKQQQSQFSNMSDEDWDYFHRHHKNAQSSNEVLYTTMVSPNAMTYWMITKDKRNELKDGLKGGGVMSIYYQINMRREGTSAEDSFMMYETKDLNATEKKYFLEILDQKEVEWTFDLVPQFLKMPTLSQKAVLQKGDDFVMQLRPKLKQDDVDERSQYWQFINCSALEGVMVCDETEKTKLYIASPKVPNSGLISSLSSLGIIGLYSVVVLFLYSLLKSNYSGMAHIIMFKDLPDCLGLLQLCDDIIIARQDGDLRLEEDLVNELLLIYRKPALLFERTVKK
;
A
#
# COMPACT_ATOMS: atom_id res chain seq x y z
N MET A 1 24.07 13.65 6.52
CA MET A 1 25.07 14.42 5.73
C MET A 1 24.68 15.88 5.54
N MET A 2 23.51 16.22 4.97
CA MET A 2 23.14 17.63 4.75
C MET A 2 23.15 18.49 6.03
N LEU A 3 22.59 17.99 7.13
CA LEU A 3 22.60 18.71 8.42
C LEU A 3 24.01 18.91 8.96
N LEU A 4 24.84 17.86 8.95
CA LEU A 4 26.23 17.95 9.36
C LEU A 4 26.99 18.97 8.49
N ASP A 5 26.70 19.02 7.19
CA ASP A 5 27.39 19.94 6.28
C ASP A 5 27.06 21.39 6.61
N ARG A 6 25.78 21.64 6.93
CA ARG A 6 25.31 22.94 7.43
C ARG A 6 25.96 23.30 8.78
N ILE A 7 26.08 22.36 9.71
CA ILE A 7 26.75 22.60 11.01
C ILE A 7 28.21 23.00 10.79
N ILE A 8 28.94 22.27 9.93
CA ILE A 8 30.34 22.56 9.60
C ILE A 8 30.47 23.95 8.96
N TYR A 9 29.53 24.29 8.07
CA TYR A 9 29.46 25.60 7.43
C TYR A 9 29.32 26.73 8.46
N LEU A 10 28.46 26.57 9.48
CA LEU A 10 28.29 27.57 10.54
C LEU A 10 29.49 27.67 11.48
N LEU A 11 30.12 26.54 11.81
CA LEU A 11 31.35 26.51 12.59
C LEU A 11 32.57 27.09 11.84
N LYS A 12 32.43 27.36 10.53
CA LYS A 12 33.48 27.87 9.64
C LYS A 12 34.80 27.06 9.72
N SER A 13 34.73 25.77 10.05
CA SER A 13 35.90 24.91 10.28
C SER A 13 36.32 24.12 9.04
N LEU A 14 37.44 24.52 8.42
CA LEU A 14 37.98 23.84 7.23
C LEU A 14 38.46 22.41 7.52
N LYS A 15 39.03 22.17 8.71
CA LYS A 15 39.50 20.83 9.11
C LYS A 15 38.34 19.83 9.17
N LEU A 16 37.21 20.25 9.76
CA LEU A 16 36.03 19.42 9.89
C LEU A 16 35.36 19.18 8.52
N LYS A 17 35.34 20.20 7.65
CA LYS A 17 34.85 20.07 6.26
C LYS A 17 35.67 19.08 5.45
N LEU A 18 37.01 19.12 5.56
CA LEU A 18 37.90 18.19 4.88
C LEU A 18 37.71 16.75 5.39
N ALA A 19 37.65 16.56 6.71
CA ALA A 19 37.38 15.24 7.29
C ALA A 19 36.04 14.66 6.80
N MET A 20 35.01 15.50 6.76
CA MET A 20 33.70 15.11 6.25
C MET A 20 33.69 14.79 4.75
N GLN A 21 34.43 15.56 3.94
CA GLN A 21 34.56 15.32 2.51
C GLN A 21 35.20 13.94 2.25
N VAL A 22 36.30 13.63 2.92
CA VAL A 22 36.98 12.33 2.79
C VAL A 22 36.05 11.20 3.25
N PHE A 23 35.40 11.36 4.42
CA PHE A 23 34.45 10.37 4.93
C PHE A 23 33.29 10.12 3.95
N SER A 24 32.71 11.18 3.39
CA SER A 24 31.60 11.09 2.42
C SER A 24 32.01 10.37 1.15
N ILE A 25 33.18 10.70 0.58
CA ILE A 25 33.72 10.03 -0.62
C ILE A 25 33.87 8.53 -0.35
N VAL A 26 34.57 8.15 0.71
CA VAL A 26 34.81 6.74 1.05
C VAL A 26 33.49 6.00 1.31
N LEU A 27 32.59 6.58 2.10
CA LEU A 27 31.29 5.98 2.44
C LEU A 27 30.46 5.69 1.19
N TYR A 28 30.28 6.66 0.30
CA TYR A 28 29.43 6.47 -0.88
C TYR A 28 30.09 5.59 -1.94
N HIS A 29 31.41 5.57 -2.08
CA HIS A 29 32.09 4.62 -2.97
C HIS A 29 31.91 3.18 -2.50
N ILE A 30 32.07 2.91 -1.19
CA ILE A 30 31.84 1.58 -0.62
C ILE A 30 30.37 1.17 -0.75
N LEU A 31 29.44 2.06 -0.42
CA LEU A 31 28.00 1.76 -0.49
C LEU A 31 27.54 1.45 -1.91
N ILE A 32 27.99 2.24 -2.90
CA ILE A 32 27.50 2.13 -4.27
C ILE A 32 28.23 1.02 -5.05
N LEU A 33 29.55 0.85 -4.86
CA LEU A 33 30.35 -0.12 -5.63
C LEU A 33 30.42 -1.50 -5.00
N VAL A 34 30.29 -1.62 -3.66
CA VAL A 34 30.47 -2.89 -2.95
C VAL A 34 29.15 -3.38 -2.35
N TYR A 35 28.46 -2.54 -1.58
CA TYR A 35 27.27 -2.97 -0.85
C TYR A 35 26.05 -3.16 -1.77
N PHE A 36 25.74 -2.19 -2.62
CA PHE A 36 24.55 -2.24 -3.47
C PHE A 36 24.56 -3.41 -4.49
N PRO A 37 25.66 -3.68 -5.21
CA PRO A 37 25.73 -4.82 -6.14
C PRO A 37 25.65 -6.18 -5.43
N SER A 38 26.07 -6.26 -4.16
CA SER A 38 25.97 -7.50 -3.37
C SER A 38 24.54 -7.86 -2.97
N LEU A 39 23.64 -6.86 -2.85
CA LEU A 39 22.24 -7.03 -2.46
C LEU A 39 21.33 -7.33 -3.64
N VAL A 40 21.62 -6.76 -4.81
CA VAL A 40 20.74 -6.87 -5.97
C VAL A 40 21.24 -7.94 -6.94
N LYS A 41 20.66 -9.14 -6.84
CA LYS A 41 20.99 -10.29 -7.70
C LYS A 41 20.37 -10.22 -9.10
N THR A 42 19.44 -9.29 -9.33
CA THR A 42 18.75 -9.10 -10.62
C THR A 42 18.64 -7.60 -10.93
N GLU A 43 19.54 -7.11 -11.78
CA GLU A 43 19.63 -5.70 -12.16
C GLU A 43 18.54 -5.37 -13.20
N SER A 44 17.55 -4.56 -12.81
CA SER A 44 16.68 -3.90 -13.80
C SER A 44 17.40 -2.68 -14.36
N LYS A 45 17.37 -2.49 -15.70
CA LYS A 45 18.06 -1.37 -16.38
C LYS A 45 17.70 0.01 -15.80
N MET A 46 16.45 0.19 -15.33
CA MET A 46 15.99 1.44 -14.71
C MET A 46 16.66 1.72 -13.36
N MET A 47 16.86 0.68 -12.53
CA MET A 47 17.48 0.83 -11.23
C MET A 47 18.96 1.21 -11.37
N THR A 48 19.68 0.54 -12.27
CA THR A 48 21.08 0.88 -12.58
C THR A 48 21.19 2.32 -13.10
N ALA A 49 20.29 2.75 -13.99
CA ALA A 49 20.27 4.12 -14.51
C ALA A 49 20.03 5.17 -13.41
N SER A 50 19.07 4.94 -12.51
CA SER A 50 18.80 5.84 -11.39
C SER A 50 20.00 6.00 -10.45
N LEU A 51 20.69 4.89 -10.17
CA LEU A 51 21.87 4.87 -9.31
C LEU A 51 23.07 5.60 -9.94
N VAL A 52 23.27 5.47 -11.26
CA VAL A 52 24.28 6.26 -11.99
C VAL A 52 23.98 7.75 -11.91
N VAL A 53 22.71 8.16 -12.13
CA VAL A 53 22.30 9.56 -12.01
C VAL A 53 22.52 10.09 -10.60
N PHE A 54 22.16 9.32 -9.56
CA PHE A 54 22.44 9.69 -8.17
C PHE A 54 23.93 9.89 -7.90
N TYR A 55 24.77 8.99 -8.42
CA TYR A 55 26.21 9.08 -8.26
C TYR A 55 26.79 10.32 -8.97
N LEU A 56 26.31 10.67 -10.16
CA LEU A 56 26.70 11.89 -10.86
C LEU A 56 26.39 13.14 -10.04
N PHE A 57 25.19 13.22 -9.43
CA PHE A 57 24.86 14.34 -8.53
C PHE A 57 25.80 14.41 -7.31
N LYS A 58 26.24 13.27 -6.79
CA LYS A 58 27.22 13.23 -5.69
C LYS A 58 28.61 13.69 -6.11
N ILE A 59 29.07 13.34 -7.32
CA ILE A 59 30.32 13.86 -7.86
C ILE A 59 30.26 15.39 -7.98
N VAL A 60 29.18 15.93 -8.55
CA VAL A 60 29.01 17.40 -8.66
C VAL A 60 29.03 18.05 -7.27
N TYR A 61 28.34 17.47 -6.28
CA TYR A 61 28.40 17.95 -4.90
C TYR A 61 29.83 17.95 -4.34
N TRP A 62 30.59 16.86 -4.53
CA TRP A 62 31.97 16.77 -4.04
C TRP A 62 32.89 17.76 -4.73
N LEU A 63 32.70 18.02 -6.02
CA LEU A 63 33.47 19.04 -6.76
C LEU A 63 33.21 20.44 -6.20
N ILE A 64 31.94 20.82 -6.01
CA ILE A 64 31.58 22.11 -5.42
C ILE A 64 32.14 22.22 -3.98
N SER A 65 32.02 21.15 -3.19
CA SER A 65 32.58 21.09 -1.83
C SER A 65 34.11 21.22 -1.82
N ALA A 66 34.81 20.60 -2.77
CA ALA A 66 36.26 20.73 -2.90
C ALA A 66 36.68 22.15 -3.30
N VAL A 67 35.92 22.80 -4.20
CA VAL A 67 36.12 24.22 -4.53
C VAL A 67 35.92 25.09 -3.30
N GLN A 68 34.90 24.82 -2.49
CA GLN A 68 34.65 25.54 -1.24
C GLN A 68 35.81 25.38 -0.24
N ILE A 69 36.36 24.17 -0.07
CA ILE A 69 37.53 23.92 0.79
C ILE A 69 38.75 24.69 0.27
N ARG A 70 38.95 24.77 -1.05
CA ARG A 70 40.05 25.50 -1.68
C ARG A 70 39.96 27.01 -1.47
N VAL A 71 38.77 27.59 -1.63
CA VAL A 71 38.55 29.04 -1.51
C VAL A 71 38.49 29.48 -0.03
N GLY A 72 37.98 28.64 0.85
CA GLY A 72 37.79 28.97 2.25
C GLY A 72 36.42 29.57 2.56
N TYR A 73 36.19 29.88 3.84
CA TYR A 73 34.95 30.51 4.31
C TYR A 73 35.10 32.04 4.35
N VAL A 74 34.08 32.76 3.87
CA VAL A 74 34.02 34.22 3.97
C VAL A 74 33.78 34.62 5.44
N GLN A 75 34.54 35.60 5.93
CA GLN A 75 34.53 36.01 7.34
C GLN A 75 33.26 36.79 7.70
N LEU A 76 32.83 37.71 6.83
CA LEU A 76 31.61 38.52 6.96
C LEU A 76 30.62 38.16 5.85
N SER A 77 29.49 37.57 6.22
CA SER A 77 28.41 37.25 5.28
C SER A 77 27.11 37.80 5.86
N SER A 78 26.91 39.11 5.75
CA SER A 78 25.72 39.77 6.30
C SER A 78 24.46 39.38 5.50
N SER A 79 24.54 39.34 4.17
CA SER A 79 23.36 39.07 3.34
C SER A 79 23.09 37.57 3.15
N ARG A 80 21.83 37.16 3.40
CA ARG A 80 21.37 35.82 3.02
C ARG A 80 21.26 35.75 1.50
N ILE A 81 21.82 34.70 0.91
CA ILE A 81 21.85 34.49 -0.55
C ILE A 81 20.47 34.68 -1.20
N LEU A 82 19.43 34.10 -0.60
CA LEU A 82 18.05 34.16 -1.11
C LEU A 82 17.40 35.55 -0.95
N MET A 83 17.88 36.37 -0.02
CA MET A 83 17.33 37.71 0.29
C MET A 83 18.19 38.84 -0.28
N SER A 84 19.10 38.52 -1.20
CA SER A 84 20.06 39.46 -1.76
C SER A 84 19.46 40.44 -2.77
N SER A 85 18.33 40.11 -3.40
CA SER A 85 17.72 40.91 -4.46
C SER A 85 16.21 40.96 -4.32
N TYR A 86 15.64 42.14 -4.58
CA TYR A 86 14.20 42.38 -4.57
C TYR A 86 13.65 42.22 -5.99
N SER A 87 13.20 41.02 -6.34
CA SER A 87 12.63 40.71 -7.64
C SER A 87 11.46 39.74 -7.52
N PHE A 88 10.64 39.64 -8.58
CA PHE A 88 9.57 38.65 -8.64
C PHE A 88 10.11 37.22 -8.50
N TYR A 89 11.24 36.91 -9.14
CA TYR A 89 11.86 35.59 -9.06
C TYR A 89 12.39 35.30 -7.65
N SER A 90 12.99 36.29 -6.99
CA SER A 90 13.47 36.15 -5.61
C SER A 90 12.31 35.90 -4.64
N SER A 91 11.19 36.62 -4.80
CA SER A 91 9.95 36.40 -4.04
C SER A 91 9.40 34.98 -4.26
N LEU A 92 9.35 34.51 -5.51
CA LEU A 92 8.87 33.17 -5.82
C LEU A 92 9.76 32.07 -5.23
N ILE A 93 11.09 32.18 -5.40
CA ILE A 93 12.04 31.20 -4.85
C ILE A 93 11.99 31.20 -3.32
N PHE A 94 11.94 32.36 -2.69
CA PHE A 94 11.86 32.46 -1.23
C PHE A 94 10.52 31.95 -0.70
N SER A 95 9.41 32.26 -1.36
CA SER A 95 8.07 31.75 -1.01
C SER A 95 8.03 30.22 -1.08
N MET A 96 8.59 29.62 -2.14
CA MET A 96 8.71 28.16 -2.26
C MET A 96 9.58 27.59 -1.14
N TYR A 97 10.71 28.22 -0.84
CA TYR A 97 11.59 27.82 0.25
C TYR A 97 10.92 27.91 1.64
N TYR A 98 10.15 28.97 1.90
CA TYR A 98 9.44 29.20 3.16
C TYR A 98 8.25 28.25 3.36
N THR A 99 7.61 27.83 2.27
CA THR A 99 6.47 26.88 2.31
C THR A 99 6.91 25.44 2.53
N LEU A 100 8.18 25.09 2.29
CA LEU A 100 8.68 23.74 2.50
C LEU A 100 8.68 23.38 3.99
N PRO A 101 7.97 22.32 4.41
CA PRO A 101 7.83 21.98 5.81
C PRO A 101 9.19 21.62 6.42
N PHE A 102 9.45 22.13 7.61
CA PHE A 102 10.66 21.91 8.42
C PHE A 102 11.96 22.48 7.86
N VAL A 103 12.04 22.83 6.58
CA VAL A 103 13.31 23.27 5.97
C VAL A 103 13.73 24.64 6.51
N TYR A 104 12.80 25.60 6.55
CA TYR A 104 13.06 26.94 7.08
C TYR A 104 13.33 26.91 8.59
N GLU A 105 12.53 26.13 9.32
CA GLU A 105 12.57 26.03 10.77
C GLU A 105 13.85 25.36 11.25
N ILE A 106 14.21 24.20 10.67
CA ILE A 106 15.45 23.51 11.03
C ILE A 106 16.66 24.40 10.74
N ARG A 107 16.68 25.09 9.59
CA ARG A 107 17.76 26.03 9.31
C ARG A 107 17.84 27.11 10.38
N THR A 108 16.73 27.75 10.70
CA THR A 108 16.69 28.88 11.64
C THR A 108 17.13 28.47 13.04
N ILE A 109 16.69 27.29 13.50
CA ILE A 109 17.09 26.71 14.78
C ILE A 109 18.59 26.38 14.78
N LEU A 110 19.08 25.77 13.70
CA LEU A 110 20.49 25.40 13.58
C LEU A 110 21.39 26.65 13.53
N ASP A 111 20.96 27.70 12.84
CA ASP A 111 21.63 29.01 12.81
C ASP A 111 21.70 29.62 14.23
N TRP A 112 20.64 29.48 15.06
CA TRP A 112 20.67 29.92 16.47
C TRP A 112 21.61 29.09 17.34
N VAL A 113 21.59 27.75 17.23
CA VAL A 113 22.38 26.85 18.08
C VAL A 113 23.88 27.11 17.98
N PHE A 114 24.38 27.47 16.80
CA PHE A 114 25.80 27.70 16.54
C PHE A 114 26.20 29.18 16.44
N ALA A 115 25.25 30.09 16.61
CA ALA A 115 25.54 31.52 16.68
C ALA A 115 26.02 31.92 18.08
N ASN A 116 27.04 32.77 18.13
CA ASN A 116 27.39 33.50 19.34
C ASN A 116 26.42 34.68 19.48
N THR A 117 25.34 34.51 20.24
CA THR A 117 24.28 35.53 20.42
C THR A 117 23.86 35.62 21.89
N SER A 118 23.44 36.80 22.32
CA SER A 118 22.81 37.00 23.64
C SER A 118 21.32 36.61 23.65
N MET A 119 20.71 36.38 22.48
CA MET A 119 19.28 36.18 22.35
C MET A 119 18.81 34.77 22.72
N PHE A 120 17.71 34.72 23.49
CA PHE A 120 16.95 33.50 23.69
C PHE A 120 16.26 33.04 22.40
N TYR A 121 16.17 31.71 22.18
CA TYR A 121 15.69 31.12 20.91
C TYR A 121 14.32 31.63 20.45
N LYS A 122 13.37 31.89 21.36
CA LYS A 122 12.05 32.43 20.97
C LYS A 122 12.13 33.84 20.40
N ARG A 123 13.08 34.68 20.87
CA ARG A 123 13.30 36.02 20.33
C ARG A 123 13.96 35.91 18.96
N TRP A 124 14.92 35.00 18.80
CA TRP A 124 15.54 34.70 17.51
C TRP A 124 14.50 34.32 16.44
N LEU A 125 13.62 33.36 16.76
CA LEU A 125 12.56 32.95 15.83
C LEU A 125 11.64 34.10 15.42
N LYS A 126 11.32 35.02 16.34
CA LYS A 126 10.50 36.21 16.02
C LYS A 126 11.22 37.18 15.09
N VAL A 127 12.50 37.46 15.34
CA VAL A 127 13.29 38.37 14.48
C VAL A 127 13.41 37.79 13.07
N GLU A 128 13.60 36.48 12.95
CA GLU A 128 13.69 35.80 11.66
C GLU A 128 12.36 35.74 10.90
N ASP A 129 11.25 35.56 11.61
CA ASP A 129 9.90 35.64 11.03
C ASP A 129 9.59 37.06 10.51
N ILE A 130 9.89 38.08 11.33
CA ILE A 130 9.78 39.51 10.96
C ILE A 130 10.62 39.81 9.70
N HIS A 131 11.87 39.34 9.66
CA HIS A 131 12.75 39.58 8.52
C HIS A 131 12.24 38.91 7.23
N ALA A 132 11.71 37.68 7.33
CA ALA A 132 11.08 36.99 6.20
C ALA A 132 9.85 37.73 5.67
N GLU A 133 8.99 38.24 6.57
CA GLU A 133 7.79 39.01 6.20
C GLU A 133 8.15 40.35 5.53
N LEU A 134 9.10 41.10 6.10
CA LEU A 134 9.58 42.36 5.53
C LEU A 134 10.20 42.17 4.14
N PHE A 135 10.97 41.10 3.93
CA PHE A 135 11.57 40.81 2.64
C PHE A 135 10.53 40.51 1.57
N MET A 136 9.53 39.69 1.90
CA MET A 136 8.43 39.37 0.98
C MET A 136 7.64 40.62 0.60
N ASN A 137 7.28 41.44 1.59
CA ASN A 137 6.58 42.70 1.37
C ASN A 137 7.41 43.66 0.49
N GLN A 138 8.71 43.81 0.77
CA GLN A 138 9.59 44.63 -0.06
C GLN A 138 9.68 44.13 -1.51
N CYS A 139 9.70 42.81 -1.73
CA CYS A 139 9.67 42.25 -3.08
C CYS A 139 8.36 42.59 -3.79
N ASP A 140 7.22 42.44 -3.12
CA ASP A 140 5.91 42.76 -3.68
C ASP A 140 5.81 44.26 -4.04
N ARG A 141 6.22 45.15 -3.13
CA ARG A 141 6.31 46.60 -3.39
C ARG A 141 7.23 46.92 -4.57
N THR A 142 8.37 46.22 -4.69
CA THR A 142 9.31 46.43 -5.79
C THR A 142 8.71 45.99 -7.14
N VAL A 143 8.00 44.86 -7.16
CA VAL A 143 7.29 44.39 -8.37
C VAL A 143 6.18 45.37 -8.76
N GLU A 144 5.40 45.87 -7.80
CA GLU A 144 4.37 46.87 -8.07
C GLU A 144 4.95 48.19 -8.57
N ARG A 145 6.06 48.65 -7.96
CA ARG A 145 6.78 49.85 -8.40
C ARG A 145 7.30 49.70 -9.83
N ASN A 146 7.93 48.58 -10.15
CA ASN A 146 8.48 48.33 -11.49
C ASN A 146 7.39 48.20 -12.57
N ARG A 147 6.14 47.88 -12.20
CA ARG A 147 5.01 47.82 -13.12
C ARG A 147 4.50 49.19 -13.57
N ASN A 148 4.90 50.29 -12.92
CA ASN A 148 4.42 51.65 -13.21
C ASN A 148 2.89 51.73 -13.39
N HIS A 149 2.14 50.98 -12.56
CA HIS A 149 0.69 50.91 -12.67
C HIS A 149 0.06 52.26 -12.29
N VAL A 150 -0.74 52.83 -13.19
CA VAL A 150 -1.48 54.07 -12.91
C VAL A 150 -2.74 53.72 -12.11
N TYR A 151 -2.96 54.47 -11.04
CA TYR A 151 -4.13 54.29 -10.18
C TYR A 151 -5.43 54.33 -10.98
N GLY A 152 -6.32 53.35 -10.77
CA GLY A 152 -7.61 53.23 -11.44
C GLY A 152 -7.61 52.50 -12.78
N GLN A 153 -6.45 52.06 -13.29
CA GLN A 153 -6.40 51.22 -14.49
C GLN A 153 -6.72 49.74 -14.18
N PRO A 154 -7.29 48.97 -15.13
CA PRO A 154 -7.46 47.53 -14.95
C PRO A 154 -6.10 46.82 -14.93
N ARG A 155 -5.99 45.74 -14.14
CA ARG A 155 -4.79 44.89 -14.11
C ARG A 155 -4.66 44.11 -15.42
N GLY A 156 -3.42 43.86 -15.83
CA GLY A 156 -3.10 43.19 -17.10
C GLY A 156 -3.68 41.78 -17.20
N TYR A 157 -4.04 41.37 -18.43
CA TYR A 157 -4.64 40.06 -18.69
C TYR A 157 -3.78 38.89 -18.20
N MET A 158 -2.47 38.94 -18.44
CA MET A 158 -1.52 37.89 -18.02
C MET A 158 -1.48 37.72 -16.49
N GLU A 159 -1.65 38.79 -15.72
CA GLU A 159 -1.65 38.74 -14.26
C GLU A 159 -2.91 38.07 -13.71
N ARG A 160 -4.05 38.39 -14.33
CA ARG A 160 -5.33 37.77 -14.00
C ARG A 160 -5.31 36.28 -14.33
N PHE A 161 -4.73 35.92 -15.46
CA PHE A 161 -4.58 34.53 -15.88
C PHE A 161 -3.61 33.78 -14.96
N THR A 162 -2.41 34.32 -14.73
CA THR A 162 -1.40 33.66 -13.87
C THR A 162 -1.81 33.58 -12.41
N GLY A 163 -2.46 34.60 -11.85
CA GLY A 163 -2.92 34.55 -10.45
C GLY A 163 -4.19 33.68 -10.31
N GLY A 164 -5.22 33.99 -11.09
CA GLY A 164 -6.53 33.35 -10.98
C GLY A 164 -6.56 31.93 -11.52
N CYS A 165 -6.10 31.72 -12.76
CA CYS A 165 -6.18 30.41 -13.40
C CYS A 165 -5.21 29.40 -12.78
N VAL A 166 -4.00 29.81 -12.37
CA VAL A 166 -3.08 28.89 -11.68
C VAL A 166 -3.65 28.46 -10.34
N THR A 167 -4.21 29.38 -9.55
CA THR A 167 -4.86 29.03 -8.27
C THR A 167 -6.03 28.08 -8.48
N LEU A 168 -6.84 28.31 -9.51
CA LEU A 168 -7.94 27.42 -9.88
C LEU A 168 -7.44 26.02 -10.29
N ILE A 169 -6.39 25.94 -11.12
CA ILE A 169 -5.77 24.68 -11.52
C ILE A 169 -5.24 23.93 -10.30
N ILE A 170 -4.60 24.61 -9.34
CA ILE A 170 -4.14 24.00 -8.09
C ILE A 170 -5.32 23.45 -7.28
N MET A 171 -6.43 24.19 -7.14
CA MET A 171 -7.63 23.70 -6.47
C MET A 171 -8.24 22.47 -7.16
N LEU A 172 -8.32 22.48 -8.50
CA LEU A 172 -8.79 21.31 -9.26
C LEU A 172 -7.84 20.13 -9.12
N ALA A 173 -6.53 20.36 -9.12
CA ALA A 173 -5.53 19.33 -8.90
C ALA A 173 -5.68 18.70 -7.51
N ILE A 174 -5.90 19.48 -6.45
CA ILE A 174 -6.15 18.95 -5.10
C ILE A 174 -7.39 18.04 -5.06
N LEU A 175 -8.41 18.34 -5.86
CA LEU A 175 -9.63 17.53 -5.93
C LEU A 175 -9.43 16.27 -6.80
N TRP A 176 -8.85 16.42 -7.99
CA TRP A 176 -8.75 15.36 -8.99
C TRP A 176 -7.54 14.44 -8.82
N PHE A 177 -6.40 14.96 -8.35
CA PHE A 177 -5.18 14.16 -8.22
C PHE A 177 -5.35 12.95 -7.28
N PRO A 178 -5.96 13.09 -6.08
CA PRO A 178 -6.24 11.93 -5.24
C PRO A 178 -7.22 10.94 -5.90
N LEU A 179 -8.22 11.45 -6.64
CA LEU A 179 -9.17 10.63 -7.39
C LEU A 179 -8.49 9.80 -8.48
N LEU A 180 -7.55 10.39 -9.22
CA LEU A 180 -6.76 9.70 -10.24
C LEU A 180 -5.89 8.60 -9.64
N LEU A 181 -5.23 8.89 -8.51
CA LEU A 181 -4.47 7.88 -7.79
C LEU A 181 -5.35 6.72 -7.31
N MET A 182 -6.53 7.00 -6.79
CA MET A 182 -7.47 5.96 -6.35
C MET A 182 -8.02 5.13 -7.53
N SER A 183 -8.29 5.76 -8.67
CA SER A 183 -8.69 5.05 -9.90
C SER A 183 -7.59 4.10 -10.38
N SER A 184 -6.32 4.53 -10.33
CA SER A 184 -5.17 3.67 -10.63
C SER A 184 -4.92 2.58 -9.58
N ALA A 185 -5.41 2.79 -8.36
CA ALA A 185 -5.33 1.85 -7.25
C ALA A 185 -6.53 0.90 -7.17
N ALA A 186 -7.37 0.84 -8.21
CA ALA A 186 -8.40 -0.19 -8.33
C ALA A 186 -7.74 -1.56 -8.10
N PRO A 187 -8.28 -2.41 -7.22
CA PRO A 187 -7.64 -3.66 -6.88
C PRO A 187 -7.50 -4.49 -8.17
N ASN A 188 -6.27 -4.80 -8.54
CA ASN A 188 -6.00 -5.75 -9.61
C ASN A 188 -6.63 -7.08 -9.19
N PHE A 189 -7.76 -7.42 -9.79
CA PHE A 189 -8.42 -8.70 -9.55
C PHE A 189 -7.56 -9.79 -10.16
N ALA A 190 -7.02 -10.66 -9.32
CA ALA A 190 -6.40 -11.90 -9.77
C ALA A 190 -7.43 -13.03 -9.77
N GLN A 191 -7.18 -13.99 -10.65
CA GLN A 191 -7.91 -15.26 -10.69
C GLN A 191 -7.02 -16.31 -10.04
N PRO A 192 -7.20 -16.59 -8.75
CA PRO A 192 -6.36 -17.56 -8.05
C PRO A 192 -6.71 -18.96 -8.55
N LEU A 193 -5.67 -19.73 -8.85
CA LEU A 193 -5.82 -21.13 -9.22
C LEU A 193 -6.21 -21.95 -7.97
N PRO A 194 -7.18 -22.86 -8.07
CA PRO A 194 -7.42 -23.86 -7.04
C PRO A 194 -6.17 -24.73 -6.82
N LYS A 195 -5.88 -25.09 -5.57
CA LYS A 195 -4.79 -26.02 -5.18
C LYS A 195 -5.27 -26.98 -4.10
N ASN A 196 -4.65 -28.16 -4.06
CA ASN A 196 -4.80 -29.15 -2.99
C ASN A 196 -6.28 -29.47 -2.65
N LEU A 197 -7.00 -30.10 -3.60
CA LEU A 197 -8.27 -30.74 -3.30
C LEU A 197 -7.99 -31.99 -2.46
N GLU A 198 -8.51 -32.05 -1.25
CA GLU A 198 -8.51 -33.24 -0.40
C GLU A 198 -9.96 -33.63 -0.12
N MET A 199 -10.36 -34.81 -0.60
CA MET A 199 -11.69 -35.37 -0.44
C MET A 199 -11.63 -36.55 0.52
N SER A 200 -12.49 -36.56 1.53
CA SER A 200 -12.58 -37.62 2.52
C SER A 200 -14.03 -38.05 2.71
N ILE A 201 -14.30 -39.35 2.79
CA ILE A 201 -15.62 -39.93 3.08
C ILE A 201 -15.46 -40.86 4.27
N GLY A 202 -16.40 -40.83 5.22
CA GLY A 202 -16.33 -41.62 6.45
C GLY A 202 -17.68 -41.88 7.09
N PHE A 203 -17.72 -42.81 8.04
CA PHE A 203 -18.89 -43.02 8.90
C PHE A 203 -18.71 -42.28 10.21
N LEU A 204 -19.77 -41.59 10.66
CA LEU A 204 -19.74 -40.86 11.91
C LEU A 204 -19.54 -41.84 13.08
N GLY A 205 -18.48 -41.63 13.88
CA GLY A 205 -18.09 -42.49 15.01
C GLY A 205 -17.07 -43.60 14.69
N VAL A 206 -16.81 -43.90 13.41
CA VAL A 206 -15.86 -44.95 13.00
C VAL A 206 -14.63 -44.38 12.29
N GLY A 207 -14.80 -43.26 11.58
CA GLY A 207 -13.73 -42.52 10.90
C GLY A 207 -13.79 -42.62 9.37
N GLU A 208 -12.73 -42.15 8.73
CA GLU A 208 -12.60 -42.06 7.27
C GLU A 208 -12.36 -43.44 6.64
N ILE A 209 -13.05 -43.69 5.52
CA ILE A 209 -12.97 -44.94 4.74
C ILE A 209 -12.36 -44.71 3.35
N TYR A 210 -12.51 -43.49 2.81
CA TYR A 210 -11.93 -43.08 1.55
C TYR A 210 -11.29 -41.71 1.72
N LYS A 211 -10.08 -41.58 1.21
CA LYS A 211 -9.31 -40.34 1.20
C LYS A 211 -8.58 -40.21 -0.12
N GLN A 212 -8.67 -39.05 -0.75
CA GLN A 212 -7.99 -38.77 -2.01
C GLN A 212 -7.51 -37.32 -2.06
N GLN A 213 -6.34 -37.10 -2.65
CA GLN A 213 -5.77 -35.78 -2.84
C GLN A 213 -5.44 -35.53 -4.31
N GLN A 214 -5.77 -34.34 -4.80
CA GLN A 214 -5.46 -33.90 -6.16
C GLN A 214 -5.01 -32.45 -6.17
N SER A 215 -3.92 -32.17 -6.87
CA SER A 215 -3.35 -30.83 -7.01
C SER A 215 -3.31 -30.33 -8.45
N GLN A 216 -3.70 -31.17 -9.43
CA GLN A 216 -3.76 -30.80 -10.83
C GLN A 216 -5.16 -30.28 -11.18
N PHE A 217 -5.19 -29.03 -11.66
CA PHE A 217 -6.40 -28.36 -12.14
C PHE A 217 -6.13 -27.86 -13.56
N SER A 218 -7.05 -28.16 -14.46
CA SER A 218 -7.03 -27.68 -15.85
C SER A 218 -8.15 -26.66 -16.06
N ASN A 219 -7.97 -25.76 -17.02
CA ASN A 219 -9.09 -24.98 -17.52
C ASN A 219 -10.12 -25.92 -18.15
N MET A 220 -11.39 -25.57 -18.06
CA MET A 220 -12.46 -26.34 -18.69
C MET A 220 -12.26 -26.37 -20.21
N SER A 221 -12.36 -27.55 -20.82
CA SER A 221 -12.35 -27.71 -22.28
C SER A 221 -13.73 -27.36 -22.86
N ASP A 222 -13.79 -27.10 -24.17
CA ASP A 222 -15.05 -26.78 -24.84
C ASP A 222 -16.05 -27.95 -24.78
N GLU A 223 -15.57 -29.21 -24.90
CA GLU A 223 -16.40 -30.41 -24.76
C GLU A 223 -17.01 -30.55 -23.35
N ASP A 224 -16.20 -30.25 -22.33
CA ASP A 224 -16.65 -30.27 -20.94
C ASP A 224 -17.65 -29.15 -20.64
N TRP A 225 -17.53 -28.02 -21.34
CA TRP A 225 -18.45 -26.90 -21.22
C TRP A 225 -19.86 -27.27 -21.69
N ASP A 226 -19.97 -27.98 -22.82
CA ASP A 226 -21.26 -28.44 -23.33
C ASP A 226 -21.92 -29.49 -22.40
N TYR A 227 -21.13 -30.37 -21.78
CA TYR A 227 -21.66 -31.31 -20.78
C TYR A 227 -22.13 -30.57 -19.52
N PHE A 228 -21.30 -29.65 -19.01
CA PHE A 228 -21.58 -28.87 -17.81
C PHE A 228 -22.86 -28.04 -17.99
N HIS A 229 -23.00 -27.32 -19.10
CA HIS A 229 -24.16 -26.45 -19.34
C HIS A 229 -25.48 -27.21 -19.47
N ARG A 230 -25.44 -28.47 -19.93
CA ARG A 230 -26.62 -29.34 -20.04
C ARG A 230 -27.11 -29.85 -18.69
N HIS A 231 -26.19 -30.18 -17.78
CA HIS A 231 -26.48 -30.82 -16.49
C HIS A 231 -26.55 -29.84 -15.30
N HIS A 232 -25.85 -28.70 -15.37
CA HIS A 232 -25.74 -27.69 -14.30
C HIS A 232 -26.36 -26.36 -14.75
N LYS A 233 -27.68 -26.34 -14.96
CA LYS A 233 -28.41 -25.20 -15.55
C LYS A 233 -28.49 -23.96 -14.64
N ASN A 234 -28.32 -24.13 -13.33
CA ASN A 234 -28.41 -23.04 -12.35
C ASN A 234 -27.08 -22.32 -12.11
N ALA A 235 -25.99 -22.77 -12.73
CA ALA A 235 -24.67 -22.16 -12.58
C ALA A 235 -24.59 -20.80 -13.29
N GLN A 236 -25.02 -19.71 -12.64
CA GLN A 236 -24.85 -18.35 -13.17
C GLN A 236 -23.36 -17.95 -13.15
N SER A 237 -22.72 -17.96 -14.32
CA SER A 237 -21.27 -17.82 -14.51
C SER A 237 -20.87 -16.50 -15.20
N SER A 238 -21.26 -15.33 -14.67
CA SER A 238 -20.82 -14.07 -15.33
C SER A 238 -19.42 -13.61 -14.89
N ASN A 239 -18.93 -14.02 -13.72
CA ASN A 239 -17.68 -13.51 -13.12
C ASN A 239 -16.74 -14.58 -12.55
N GLU A 240 -17.06 -15.86 -12.74
CA GLU A 240 -16.32 -17.00 -12.19
C GLU A 240 -15.67 -17.80 -13.30
N VAL A 241 -14.43 -18.24 -13.06
CA VAL A 241 -13.70 -19.11 -13.99
C VAL A 241 -13.85 -20.54 -13.52
N LEU A 242 -14.18 -21.43 -14.45
CA LEU A 242 -14.41 -22.84 -14.19
C LEU A 242 -13.13 -23.64 -14.47
N TYR A 243 -12.76 -24.44 -13.47
CA TYR A 243 -11.66 -25.37 -13.50
C TYR A 243 -12.19 -26.79 -13.41
N THR A 244 -11.51 -27.72 -14.07
CA THR A 244 -11.78 -29.14 -14.01
C THR A 244 -10.66 -29.88 -13.29
N THR A 245 -11.03 -30.89 -12.51
CA THR A 245 -10.06 -31.81 -11.89
C THR A 245 -10.59 -33.23 -11.89
N MET A 246 -9.67 -34.20 -11.93
CA MET A 246 -10.00 -35.63 -12.00
C MET A 246 -9.56 -36.33 -10.71
N VAL A 247 -10.52 -36.88 -9.99
CA VAL A 247 -10.33 -37.61 -8.73
C VAL A 247 -10.38 -39.11 -9.02
N SER A 248 -9.38 -39.86 -8.56
CA SER A 248 -9.34 -41.31 -8.77
C SER A 248 -10.42 -42.03 -7.93
N PRO A 249 -11.11 -43.05 -8.47
CA PRO A 249 -12.14 -43.80 -7.73
C PRO A 249 -11.56 -44.61 -6.56
N ASN A 250 -10.27 -44.97 -6.62
CA ASN A 250 -9.59 -45.72 -5.55
C ASN A 250 -9.12 -44.77 -4.43
N ALA A 251 -9.29 -45.20 -3.18
CA ALA A 251 -8.70 -44.50 -2.03
C ALA A 251 -7.17 -44.45 -2.13
N MET A 252 -6.56 -43.35 -1.71
CA MET A 252 -5.11 -43.17 -1.65
C MET A 252 -4.46 -44.00 -0.54
N THR A 253 -5.24 -44.39 0.47
CA THR A 253 -4.79 -45.08 1.67
C THR A 253 -5.61 -46.33 1.91
N TYR A 254 -4.98 -47.39 2.42
CA TYR A 254 -5.68 -48.58 2.88
C TYR A 254 -6.60 -48.28 4.06
N TRP A 255 -7.69 -49.04 4.17
CA TRP A 255 -8.66 -48.93 5.24
C TRP A 255 -8.16 -49.60 6.51
N MET A 256 -7.46 -48.82 7.34
CA MET A 256 -6.91 -49.26 8.62
C MET A 256 -7.94 -49.09 9.73
N ILE A 257 -8.70 -50.16 10.01
CA ILE A 257 -9.67 -50.23 11.12
C ILE A 257 -9.35 -51.41 12.03
N THR A 258 -9.44 -51.22 13.35
CA THR A 258 -9.30 -52.32 14.30
C THR A 258 -10.49 -53.28 14.21
N LYS A 259 -10.28 -54.55 14.55
CA LYS A 259 -11.36 -55.57 14.52
C LYS A 259 -12.56 -55.16 15.39
N ASP A 260 -12.29 -54.58 16.56
CA ASP A 260 -13.33 -54.13 17.49
C ASP A 260 -14.17 -53.00 16.88
N LYS A 261 -13.51 -51.99 16.28
CA LYS A 261 -14.19 -50.88 15.62
C LYS A 261 -14.95 -51.32 14.36
N ARG A 262 -14.45 -52.32 13.64
CA ARG A 262 -15.18 -52.92 12.52
C ARG A 262 -16.44 -53.65 13.00
N ASN A 263 -16.37 -54.38 14.13
CA ASN A 263 -17.55 -55.02 14.70
C ASN A 263 -18.56 -53.99 15.20
N GLU A 264 -18.10 -52.91 15.83
CA GLU A 264 -18.94 -51.78 16.24
C GLU A 264 -19.64 -51.11 15.05
N LEU A 265 -18.94 -50.94 13.91
CA LEU A 265 -19.54 -50.48 12.65
C LEU A 265 -20.63 -51.47 12.16
N LYS A 266 -20.35 -52.77 12.17
CA LYS A 266 -21.34 -53.79 11.76
C LYS A 266 -22.55 -53.81 12.68
N ASP A 267 -22.35 -53.65 13.98
CA ASP A 267 -23.43 -53.60 14.97
C ASP A 267 -24.26 -52.32 14.84
N GLY A 268 -23.60 -51.18 14.57
CA GLY A 268 -24.26 -49.91 14.27
C GLY A 268 -25.13 -49.95 13.00
N LEU A 269 -24.66 -50.64 11.96
CA LEU A 269 -25.42 -50.83 10.72
C LEU A 269 -26.59 -51.84 10.88
N LYS A 270 -26.44 -52.86 11.75
CA LYS A 270 -27.50 -53.85 12.05
C LYS A 270 -28.56 -53.29 13.01
N GLY A 271 -28.14 -52.42 13.93
CA GLY A 271 -28.98 -51.81 14.93
C GLY A 271 -30.00 -50.84 14.35
N GLY A 272 -31.07 -50.58 15.10
CA GLY A 272 -32.09 -49.57 14.75
C GLY A 272 -31.63 -48.12 14.93
N GLY A 273 -30.41 -47.87 15.38
CA GLY A 273 -29.87 -46.53 15.60
C GLY A 273 -29.62 -45.76 14.30
N VAL A 274 -29.66 -44.43 14.34
CA VAL A 274 -29.32 -43.59 13.18
C VAL A 274 -27.83 -43.70 12.91
N MET A 275 -27.46 -44.02 11.67
CA MET A 275 -26.07 -44.08 11.24
C MET A 275 -25.92 -43.16 10.03
N SER A 276 -24.94 -42.27 10.11
CA SER A 276 -24.74 -41.22 9.11
C SER A 276 -23.37 -41.39 8.46
N ILE A 277 -23.33 -41.25 7.14
CA ILE A 277 -22.12 -41.13 6.37
C ILE A 277 -21.84 -39.65 6.15
N TYR A 278 -20.57 -39.23 6.21
CA TYR A 278 -20.17 -37.86 5.95
C TYR A 278 -19.17 -37.81 4.80
N TYR A 279 -19.15 -36.68 4.11
CA TYR A 279 -18.07 -36.32 3.22
C TYR A 279 -17.49 -34.97 3.61
N GLN A 280 -16.19 -34.83 3.44
CA GLN A 280 -15.44 -33.61 3.70
C GLN A 280 -14.58 -33.28 2.48
N ILE A 281 -14.64 -32.02 2.04
CA ILE A 281 -13.81 -31.51 0.95
C ILE A 281 -13.04 -30.31 1.46
N ASN A 282 -11.72 -30.38 1.35
CA ASN A 282 -10.81 -29.28 1.67
C ASN A 282 -10.12 -28.80 0.40
N MET A 283 -10.00 -27.49 0.25
CA MET A 283 -9.34 -26.87 -0.90
C MET A 283 -8.56 -25.63 -0.47
N ARG A 284 -7.53 -25.29 -1.24
CA ARG A 284 -6.76 -24.04 -1.06
C ARG A 284 -6.75 -23.22 -2.35
N ARG A 285 -6.42 -21.94 -2.23
CA ARG A 285 -6.16 -21.05 -3.37
C ARG A 285 -4.69 -20.67 -3.45
N GLU A 286 -4.20 -20.44 -4.67
CA GLU A 286 -2.86 -19.90 -4.92
C GLU A 286 -2.83 -18.38 -4.65
N GLY A 287 -1.96 -17.92 -3.73
CA GLY A 287 -1.83 -16.50 -3.38
C GLY A 287 -0.86 -16.20 -2.23
N THR A 288 -0.49 -14.92 -2.05
CA THR A 288 0.62 -14.44 -1.19
C THR A 288 0.23 -13.98 0.22
N SER A 289 -1.05 -13.86 0.57
CA SER A 289 -1.47 -13.53 1.94
C SER A 289 -2.59 -14.46 2.38
N ALA A 290 -2.26 -15.36 3.29
CA ALA A 290 -3.06 -16.47 3.81
C ALA A 290 -3.42 -17.55 2.79
N GLU A 291 -2.91 -18.76 3.04
CA GLU A 291 -3.50 -19.99 2.53
C GLU A 291 -4.92 -20.10 3.08
N ASP A 292 -5.88 -19.42 2.46
CA ASP A 292 -7.27 -19.60 2.82
C ASP A 292 -7.64 -21.05 2.46
N SER A 293 -7.62 -21.92 3.46
CA SER A 293 -8.13 -23.28 3.37
C SER A 293 -9.64 -23.22 3.53
N PHE A 294 -10.36 -23.70 2.54
CA PHE A 294 -11.81 -23.78 2.54
C PHE A 294 -12.23 -25.21 2.79
N MET A 295 -13.23 -25.39 3.65
CA MET A 295 -13.70 -26.70 4.08
C MET A 295 -15.21 -26.79 3.78
N MET A 296 -15.66 -27.96 3.33
CA MET A 296 -17.07 -28.35 3.28
C MET A 296 -17.20 -29.66 4.03
N TYR A 297 -18.20 -29.75 4.91
CA TYR A 297 -18.52 -30.95 5.69
C TYR A 297 -20.04 -31.12 5.67
N GLU A 298 -20.50 -32.27 5.18
CA GLU A 298 -21.91 -32.62 5.19
C GLU A 298 -22.12 -34.09 5.57
N THR A 299 -23.29 -34.36 6.14
CA THR A 299 -23.71 -35.66 6.65
C THR A 299 -25.01 -36.10 5.98
N LYS A 300 -25.09 -37.38 5.59
CA LYS A 300 -26.29 -38.04 5.10
C LYS A 300 -26.64 -39.21 6.02
N ASP A 301 -27.88 -39.23 6.51
CA ASP A 301 -28.39 -40.35 7.29
C ASP A 301 -28.73 -41.53 6.35
N LEU A 302 -28.31 -42.74 6.75
CA LEU A 302 -28.49 -43.93 5.93
C LEU A 302 -29.86 -44.57 6.14
N ASN A 303 -30.52 -44.90 5.04
CA ASN A 303 -31.78 -45.66 5.07
C ASN A 303 -31.54 -47.13 5.45
N ALA A 304 -32.59 -47.82 5.89
CA ALA A 304 -32.49 -49.23 6.28
C ALA A 304 -31.97 -50.15 5.14
N THR A 305 -32.31 -49.82 3.88
CA THR A 305 -31.79 -50.52 2.69
C THR A 305 -30.31 -50.24 2.46
N GLU A 306 -29.89 -48.97 2.54
CA GLU A 306 -28.50 -48.55 2.37
C GLU A 306 -27.60 -49.18 3.45
N LYS A 307 -28.06 -49.23 4.71
CA LYS A 307 -27.34 -49.94 5.79
C LYS A 307 -27.14 -51.42 5.49
N LYS A 308 -28.17 -52.09 4.94
CA LYS A 308 -28.09 -53.49 4.54
C LYS A 308 -27.07 -53.70 3.42
N TYR A 309 -27.04 -52.83 2.41
CA TYR A 309 -26.05 -52.91 1.33
C TYR A 309 -24.63 -52.66 1.82
N PHE A 310 -24.41 -51.68 2.71
CA PHE A 310 -23.09 -51.50 3.33
C PHE A 310 -22.66 -52.71 4.16
N LEU A 311 -23.57 -53.39 4.87
CA LEU A 311 -23.27 -54.65 5.55
C LEU A 311 -22.85 -55.76 4.59
N GLU A 312 -23.56 -55.90 3.46
CA GLU A 312 -23.21 -56.89 2.43
C GLU A 312 -21.84 -56.60 1.80
N ILE A 313 -21.50 -55.32 1.56
CA ILE A 313 -20.18 -54.90 1.08
C ILE A 313 -19.09 -55.20 2.13
N LEU A 314 -19.37 -54.98 3.42
CA LEU A 314 -18.45 -55.32 4.52
C LEU A 314 -18.24 -56.82 4.72
N ASP A 315 -19.19 -57.64 4.24
CA ASP A 315 -19.10 -59.10 4.17
C ASP A 315 -18.53 -59.57 2.82
N GLN A 316 -17.96 -58.66 2.02
CA GLN A 316 -17.31 -58.91 0.72
C GLN A 316 -18.25 -59.48 -0.35
N LYS A 317 -19.55 -59.18 -0.26
CA LYS A 317 -20.49 -59.50 -1.33
C LYS A 317 -20.50 -58.37 -2.35
N GLU A 318 -20.57 -58.72 -3.63
CA GLU A 318 -20.77 -57.73 -4.68
C GLU A 318 -22.24 -57.29 -4.70
N VAL A 319 -22.45 -55.98 -4.58
CA VAL A 319 -23.77 -55.37 -4.58
C VAL A 319 -23.78 -54.28 -5.64
N GLU A 320 -24.74 -54.38 -6.57
CA GLU A 320 -24.97 -53.35 -7.59
C GLU A 320 -25.92 -52.28 -7.03
N TRP A 321 -25.36 -51.34 -6.25
CA TRP A 321 -26.10 -50.24 -5.65
C TRP A 321 -25.34 -48.92 -5.80
N THR A 322 -26.06 -47.84 -6.09
CA THR A 322 -25.54 -46.48 -6.19
C THR A 322 -26.30 -45.56 -5.24
N PHE A 323 -25.62 -44.53 -4.74
CA PHE A 323 -26.24 -43.51 -3.90
C PHE A 323 -25.64 -42.14 -4.12
N ASP A 324 -26.48 -41.13 -3.89
CA ASP A 324 -26.09 -39.73 -3.98
C ASP A 324 -25.39 -39.32 -2.68
N LEU A 325 -24.16 -38.81 -2.79
CA LEU A 325 -23.38 -38.32 -1.65
C LEU A 325 -22.65 -37.01 -1.91
N VAL A 326 -21.78 -36.97 -2.92
CA VAL A 326 -20.82 -35.86 -3.12
C VAL A 326 -21.25 -34.97 -4.29
N PRO A 327 -21.27 -33.63 -4.14
CA PRO A 327 -21.61 -32.71 -5.23
C PRO A 327 -20.54 -32.71 -6.33
N GLN A 328 -20.95 -32.61 -7.59
CA GLN A 328 -20.02 -32.56 -8.73
C GLN A 328 -19.45 -31.16 -8.97
N PHE A 329 -20.24 -30.12 -8.64
CA PHE A 329 -19.89 -28.72 -8.87
C PHE A 329 -19.68 -27.98 -7.54
N LEU A 330 -18.48 -27.45 -7.36
CA LEU A 330 -18.04 -26.73 -6.17
C LEU A 330 -17.77 -25.26 -6.51
N LYS A 331 -18.06 -24.38 -5.56
CA LYS A 331 -17.80 -22.95 -5.66
C LYS A 331 -16.91 -22.49 -4.53
N MET A 332 -15.79 -21.87 -4.89
CA MET A 332 -14.90 -21.24 -3.92
C MET A 332 -15.51 -19.92 -3.44
N PRO A 333 -15.40 -19.60 -2.13
CA PRO A 333 -16.04 -18.40 -1.59
C PRO A 333 -15.41 -17.11 -2.12
N THR A 334 -16.14 -16.00 -2.13
CA THR A 334 -15.52 -14.68 -2.33
C THR A 334 -14.84 -14.20 -1.04
N LEU A 335 -13.96 -13.18 -1.12
CA LEU A 335 -13.32 -12.59 0.07
C LEU A 335 -14.33 -12.04 1.10
N SER A 336 -15.56 -11.77 0.67
CA SER A 336 -16.68 -11.32 1.50
C SER A 336 -17.50 -12.47 2.12
N GLN A 337 -17.34 -13.70 1.63
CA GLN A 337 -18.04 -14.87 2.12
C GLN A 337 -17.18 -15.63 3.16
N LYS A 338 -17.84 -16.28 4.13
CA LYS A 338 -17.14 -17.14 5.11
C LYS A 338 -16.32 -18.20 4.38
N ALA A 339 -15.18 -18.61 4.95
CA ALA A 339 -14.23 -19.59 4.41
C ALA A 339 -14.77 -21.03 4.29
N VAL A 340 -15.98 -21.18 3.73
CA VAL A 340 -16.72 -22.41 3.56
C VAL A 340 -16.91 -22.61 2.06
N LEU A 341 -16.57 -23.80 1.57
CA LEU A 341 -16.87 -24.18 0.17
C LEU A 341 -18.38 -24.31 0.00
N GLN A 342 -18.91 -23.82 -1.11
CA GLN A 342 -20.34 -23.90 -1.42
C GLN A 342 -20.58 -24.91 -2.53
N LYS A 343 -21.75 -25.57 -2.49
CA LYS A 343 -22.24 -26.31 -3.65
C LYS A 343 -22.61 -25.31 -4.73
N GLY A 344 -22.20 -25.59 -5.96
CA GLY A 344 -22.54 -24.73 -7.08
C GLY A 344 -23.93 -25.00 -7.66
N ASP A 345 -24.45 -26.22 -7.47
CA ASP A 345 -25.82 -26.63 -7.80
C ASP A 345 -26.24 -27.81 -6.89
N ASP A 346 -27.51 -28.22 -6.96
CA ASP A 346 -28.05 -29.37 -6.22
C ASP A 346 -27.70 -30.73 -6.86
N PHE A 347 -26.94 -30.73 -7.97
CA PHE A 347 -26.52 -31.96 -8.63
C PHE A 347 -25.46 -32.71 -7.81
N VAL A 348 -25.82 -33.93 -7.39
CA VAL A 348 -24.98 -34.83 -6.61
C VAL A 348 -24.57 -36.03 -7.46
N MET A 349 -23.33 -36.48 -7.32
CA MET A 349 -22.81 -37.64 -8.04
C MET A 349 -23.38 -38.94 -7.47
N GLN A 350 -23.72 -39.86 -8.37
CA GLN A 350 -24.16 -41.21 -8.05
C GLN A 350 -22.94 -42.12 -7.90
N LEU A 351 -22.60 -42.46 -6.66
CA LEU A 351 -21.41 -43.24 -6.34
C LEU A 351 -21.77 -44.70 -6.02
N ARG A 352 -21.02 -45.64 -6.59
CA ARG A 352 -21.04 -47.05 -6.22
C ARG A 352 -19.87 -47.37 -5.28
N PRO A 353 -20.13 -47.70 -4.00
CA PRO A 353 -19.09 -48.11 -3.07
C PRO A 353 -18.72 -49.58 -3.31
N LYS A 354 -17.41 -49.88 -3.36
CA LYS A 354 -16.87 -51.25 -3.45
C LYS A 354 -15.70 -51.38 -2.49
N LEU A 355 -15.61 -52.49 -1.78
CA LEU A 355 -14.49 -52.80 -0.90
C LEU A 355 -13.57 -53.78 -1.63
N LYS A 356 -12.38 -53.34 -2.03
CA LYS A 356 -11.38 -54.18 -2.72
C LYS A 356 -10.35 -54.71 -1.73
N GLN A 357 -9.92 -55.95 -1.96
CA GLN A 357 -8.72 -56.53 -1.37
C GLN A 357 -7.55 -56.33 -2.31
N ASP A 358 -6.37 -56.10 -1.74
CA ASP A 358 -5.15 -56.04 -2.52
C ASP A 358 -4.70 -57.45 -2.92
N ASP A 359 -4.25 -57.62 -4.16
CA ASP A 359 -3.82 -58.91 -4.72
C ASP A 359 -2.53 -59.42 -4.04
N VAL A 360 -1.74 -58.50 -3.47
CA VAL A 360 -0.43 -58.81 -2.86
C VAL A 360 -0.55 -59.17 -1.37
N ASP A 361 -1.51 -58.59 -0.66
CA ASP A 361 -1.73 -58.81 0.77
C ASP A 361 -3.23 -58.87 1.06
N GLU A 362 -3.75 -60.09 1.24
CA GLU A 362 -5.18 -60.35 1.47
C GLU A 362 -5.76 -59.61 2.70
N ARG A 363 -4.90 -59.14 3.61
CA ARG A 363 -5.28 -58.36 4.79
C ARG A 363 -5.50 -56.89 4.49
N SER A 364 -4.88 -56.37 3.43
CA SER A 364 -4.95 -54.97 3.06
C SER A 364 -6.19 -54.73 2.20
N GLN A 365 -7.12 -53.93 2.73
CA GLN A 365 -8.39 -53.60 2.08
C GLN A 365 -8.47 -52.09 1.86
N TYR A 366 -9.11 -51.66 0.78
CA TYR A 366 -9.36 -50.24 0.52
C TYR A 366 -10.73 -50.04 -0.13
N TRP A 367 -11.31 -48.87 0.10
CA TRP A 367 -12.58 -48.50 -0.50
C TRP A 367 -12.37 -47.88 -1.88
N GLN A 368 -13.26 -48.22 -2.79
CA GLN A 368 -13.38 -47.65 -4.11
C GLN A 368 -14.77 -47.03 -4.25
N PHE A 369 -14.84 -45.78 -4.71
CA PHE A 369 -16.08 -45.08 -5.02
C PHE A 369 -16.10 -44.78 -6.51
N ILE A 370 -16.94 -45.50 -7.25
CA ILE A 370 -17.03 -45.39 -8.71
C ILE A 370 -18.16 -44.44 -9.05
N ASN A 371 -17.88 -43.42 -9.87
CA ASN A 371 -18.92 -42.55 -10.39
C ASN A 371 -19.71 -43.28 -11.49
N CYS A 372 -21.01 -43.33 -11.33
CA CYS A 372 -21.91 -43.99 -12.26
C CYS A 372 -22.77 -42.96 -12.97
N SER A 373 -22.96 -43.13 -14.27
CA SER A 373 -23.83 -42.26 -15.06
C SER A 373 -24.91 -43.08 -15.76
N ALA A 374 -26.11 -42.52 -15.88
CA ALA A 374 -27.22 -43.14 -16.58
C ALA A 374 -27.11 -42.81 -18.09
N LEU A 375 -26.54 -43.73 -18.87
CA LEU A 375 -26.49 -43.65 -20.33
C LEU A 375 -27.67 -44.46 -20.88
N GLU A 376 -28.60 -43.79 -21.56
CA GLU A 376 -29.79 -44.41 -22.19
C GLU A 376 -30.62 -45.30 -21.24
N GLY A 377 -30.69 -44.92 -19.95
CA GLY A 377 -31.46 -45.64 -18.93
C GLY A 377 -30.73 -46.85 -18.33
N VAL A 378 -29.51 -47.16 -18.78
CA VAL A 378 -28.62 -48.16 -18.17
C VAL A 378 -27.57 -47.43 -17.33
N MET A 379 -27.41 -47.88 -16.08
CA MET A 379 -26.38 -47.36 -15.19
C MET A 379 -25.02 -47.94 -15.59
N VAL A 380 -24.19 -47.12 -16.22
CA VAL A 380 -22.82 -47.47 -16.60
C VAL A 380 -21.87 -46.95 -15.54
N CYS A 381 -21.03 -47.85 -15.02
CA CYS A 381 -20.00 -47.54 -14.02
C CYS A 381 -18.68 -48.13 -14.51
N ASP A 382 -17.73 -47.28 -14.86
CA ASP A 382 -16.38 -47.71 -15.24
C ASP A 382 -15.47 -47.67 -14.01
N GLU A 383 -14.90 -48.81 -13.62
CA GLU A 383 -14.03 -48.90 -12.44
C GLU A 383 -12.71 -48.14 -12.61
N THR A 384 -12.31 -47.83 -13.84
CA THR A 384 -11.02 -47.19 -14.17
C THR A 384 -11.15 -45.69 -14.42
N GLU A 385 -12.37 -45.22 -14.67
CA GLU A 385 -12.62 -43.83 -15.00
C GLU A 385 -12.48 -42.92 -13.77
N LYS A 386 -11.74 -41.83 -13.93
CA LYS A 386 -11.58 -40.82 -12.88
C LYS A 386 -12.83 -39.95 -12.81
N THR A 387 -13.27 -39.65 -11.61
CA THR A 387 -14.42 -38.77 -11.37
C THR A 387 -14.03 -37.33 -11.65
N LYS A 388 -14.73 -36.69 -12.60
CA LYS A 388 -14.49 -35.28 -12.96
C LYS A 388 -15.31 -34.35 -12.04
N LEU A 389 -14.62 -33.40 -11.43
CA LEU A 389 -15.19 -32.34 -10.60
C LEU A 389 -15.01 -30.98 -11.26
N TYR A 390 -16.02 -30.13 -11.10
CA TYR A 390 -16.04 -28.75 -11.60
C TYR A 390 -15.90 -27.78 -10.43
N ILE A 391 -15.00 -26.81 -10.56
CA ILE A 391 -14.71 -25.83 -9.51
C ILE A 391 -14.81 -24.42 -10.09
N ALA A 392 -15.70 -23.61 -9.54
CA ALA A 392 -15.77 -22.18 -9.80
C ALA A 392 -14.81 -21.42 -8.87
N SER A 393 -13.83 -20.73 -9.45
CA SER A 393 -12.97 -19.79 -8.75
C SER A 393 -13.41 -18.35 -9.06
N PRO A 394 -13.80 -17.55 -8.05
CA PRO A 394 -14.14 -16.15 -8.26
C PRO A 394 -12.88 -15.30 -8.41
N LYS A 395 -12.99 -14.21 -9.18
CA LYS A 395 -11.99 -13.14 -9.19
C LYS A 395 -11.89 -12.52 -7.80
N VAL A 396 -10.69 -12.50 -7.22
CA VAL A 396 -10.42 -11.87 -5.91
C VAL A 396 -9.40 -10.74 -6.06
N PRO A 397 -9.52 -9.67 -5.26
CA PRO A 397 -8.55 -8.58 -5.28
C PRO A 397 -7.17 -9.10 -4.82
N ASN A 398 -6.10 -8.74 -5.53
CA ASN A 398 -4.74 -9.02 -5.08
C ASN A 398 -4.48 -8.35 -3.72
N SER A 399 -3.89 -9.10 -2.79
CA SER A 399 -3.61 -8.67 -1.41
C SER A 399 -2.49 -7.62 -1.35
N GLY A 400 -2.76 -6.40 -1.83
CA GLY A 400 -1.95 -5.21 -1.57
C GLY A 400 -2.46 -4.45 -0.34
N LEU A 401 -1.62 -3.58 0.25
CA LEU A 401 -1.96 -2.74 1.42
C LEU A 401 -3.30 -1.98 1.28
N ILE A 402 -3.73 -1.69 0.05
CA ILE A 402 -4.95 -0.93 -0.28
C ILE A 402 -6.18 -1.85 -0.46
N SER A 403 -5.98 -3.16 -0.69
CA SER A 403 -7.08 -4.12 -0.96
C SER A 403 -7.90 -4.50 0.28
N SER A 404 -7.36 -4.28 1.48
CA SER A 404 -8.07 -4.49 2.75
C SER A 404 -8.98 -3.32 3.13
N LEU A 405 -8.91 -2.20 2.40
CA LEU A 405 -9.82 -1.08 2.60
C LEU A 405 -11.11 -1.38 1.85
N SER A 406 -12.21 -1.54 2.59
CA SER A 406 -13.54 -1.59 1.99
C SER A 406 -13.80 -0.32 1.16
N SER A 407 -14.79 -0.36 0.27
CA SER A 407 -15.20 0.82 -0.53
C SER A 407 -15.46 2.07 0.33
N LEU A 408 -15.90 1.89 1.58
CA LEU A 408 -16.08 2.95 2.57
C LEU A 408 -14.75 3.51 3.11
N GLY A 409 -13.73 2.66 3.28
CA GLY A 409 -12.39 3.09 3.72
C GLY A 409 -11.69 3.97 2.69
N ILE A 410 -11.87 3.68 1.40
CA ILE A 410 -11.31 4.47 0.29
C ILE A 410 -11.94 5.88 0.26
N ILE A 411 -13.27 5.96 0.39
CA ILE A 411 -13.98 7.24 0.42
C ILE A 411 -13.54 8.07 1.65
N GLY A 412 -13.45 7.44 2.83
CA GLY A 412 -13.00 8.11 4.04
C GLY A 412 -11.58 8.66 3.92
N LEU A 413 -10.65 7.86 3.38
CA LEU A 413 -9.26 8.28 3.18
C LEU A 413 -9.16 9.43 2.15
N TYR A 414 -9.92 9.37 1.06
CA TYR A 414 -10.03 10.47 0.10
C TYR A 414 -10.51 11.76 0.79
N SER A 415 -11.60 11.69 1.56
CA SER A 415 -12.15 12.86 2.25
C SER A 415 -11.14 13.48 3.21
N VAL A 416 -10.40 12.67 3.98
CA VAL A 416 -9.37 13.17 4.92
C VAL A 416 -8.24 13.88 4.16
N VAL A 417 -7.73 13.28 3.09
CA VAL A 417 -6.64 13.88 2.28
C VAL A 417 -7.08 15.20 1.65
N VAL A 418 -8.27 15.24 1.05
CA VAL A 418 -8.79 16.45 0.41
C VAL A 418 -9.04 17.55 1.44
N LEU A 419 -9.65 17.23 2.59
CA LEU A 419 -9.87 18.20 3.67
C LEU A 419 -8.55 18.74 4.23
N PHE A 420 -7.54 17.89 4.39
CA PHE A 420 -6.21 18.31 4.83
C PHE A 420 -5.57 19.28 3.82
N LEU A 421 -5.53 18.93 2.54
CA LEU A 421 -4.97 19.78 1.49
C LEU A 421 -5.74 21.10 1.34
N TYR A 422 -7.07 21.05 1.45
CA TYR A 422 -7.91 22.24 1.47
C TYR A 422 -7.61 23.12 2.69
N SER A 423 -7.41 22.54 3.87
CA SER A 423 -7.07 23.29 5.08
C SER A 423 -5.73 24.01 4.93
N LEU A 424 -4.73 23.36 4.33
CA LEU A 424 -3.44 23.99 4.03
C LEU A 424 -3.60 25.18 3.07
N LEU A 425 -4.38 25.00 2.00
CA LEU A 425 -4.66 26.08 1.06
C LEU A 425 -5.45 27.22 1.71
N LYS A 426 -6.47 26.90 2.51
CA LYS A 426 -7.29 27.87 3.24
C LYS A 426 -6.45 28.68 4.23
N SER A 427 -5.44 28.07 4.85
CA SER A 427 -4.53 28.77 5.77
C SER A 427 -3.83 29.97 5.13
N ASN A 428 -3.59 29.94 3.81
CA ASN A 428 -2.93 31.05 3.11
C ASN A 428 -3.86 32.24 2.81
N TYR A 429 -5.18 32.00 2.71
CA TYR A 429 -6.16 33.04 2.34
C TYR A 429 -7.08 33.46 3.50
N SER A 430 -7.13 32.68 4.58
CA SER A 430 -7.96 33.00 5.75
C SER A 430 -7.24 33.98 6.67
N GLY A 431 -7.97 34.92 7.26
CA GLY A 431 -7.41 35.86 8.25
C GLY A 431 -6.57 37.00 7.68
N MET A 432 -6.55 37.20 6.34
CA MET A 432 -5.78 38.28 5.70
C MET A 432 -6.09 39.68 6.26
N ALA A 433 -7.33 39.93 6.69
CA ALA A 433 -7.73 41.22 7.25
C ALA A 433 -6.98 41.59 8.55
N HIS A 434 -6.65 40.61 9.40
CA HIS A 434 -5.99 40.87 10.69
C HIS A 434 -4.49 41.17 10.56
N ILE A 435 -3.88 40.76 9.44
CA ILE A 435 -2.44 40.87 9.21
C ILE A 435 -2.07 42.04 8.28
N ILE A 436 -3.06 42.81 7.79
CA ILE A 436 -2.83 43.96 6.88
C ILE A 436 -1.79 44.91 7.46
N MET A 437 -1.86 45.21 8.76
CA MET A 437 -0.94 46.14 9.43
C MET A 437 0.53 45.70 9.42
N PHE A 438 0.81 44.42 9.17
CA PHE A 438 2.17 43.86 9.13
C PHE A 438 2.61 43.48 7.71
N LYS A 439 1.66 43.11 6.84
CA LYS A 439 1.93 42.67 5.46
C LYS A 439 1.87 43.74 4.39
N ASP A 440 1.13 44.83 4.60
CA ASP A 440 0.94 45.89 3.60
C ASP A 440 1.62 47.19 4.07
N LEU A 441 2.95 47.17 4.06
CA LEU A 441 3.79 48.30 4.49
C LEU A 441 4.34 49.03 3.25
N PRO A 442 4.28 50.37 3.21
CA PRO A 442 4.64 51.12 2.00
C PRO A 442 6.13 51.10 1.64
N ASP A 443 7.03 51.20 2.62
CA ASP A 443 8.48 51.07 2.45
C ASP A 443 9.08 50.29 3.63
N CYS A 444 9.71 49.15 3.33
CA CYS A 444 10.30 48.27 4.36
C CYS A 444 11.82 48.43 4.48
N LEU A 445 12.47 49.27 3.64
CA LEU A 445 13.93 49.32 3.54
C LEU A 445 14.61 49.66 4.86
N GLY A 446 14.09 50.63 5.63
CA GLY A 446 14.67 51.00 6.92
C GLY A 446 14.56 49.89 7.97
N LEU A 447 13.50 49.09 7.94
CA LEU A 447 13.35 47.93 8.85
C LEU A 447 14.20 46.74 8.41
N LEU A 448 14.37 46.54 7.09
CA LEU A 448 15.29 45.55 6.56
C LEU A 448 16.75 45.88 6.91
N GLN A 449 17.14 47.16 6.82
CA GLN A 449 18.45 47.63 7.28
C GLN A 449 18.65 47.35 8.77
N LEU A 450 17.64 47.61 9.61
CA LEU A 450 17.71 47.27 11.04
C LEU A 450 17.92 45.76 11.27
N CYS A 451 17.27 44.90 10.47
CA CYS A 451 17.49 43.45 10.52
C CYS A 451 18.92 43.06 10.08
N ASP A 452 19.45 43.70 9.03
CA ASP A 452 20.83 43.49 8.59
C ASP A 452 21.85 43.98 9.64
N ASP A 453 21.57 45.10 10.31
CA ASP A 453 22.41 45.66 11.38
C ASP A 453 22.46 44.71 12.59
N ILE A 454 21.34 44.05 12.94
CA ILE A 454 21.32 42.99 13.96
C ILE A 454 22.26 41.83 13.58
N ILE A 455 22.26 41.43 12.29
CA ILE A 455 23.13 40.37 11.79
C ILE A 455 24.60 40.80 11.84
N ILE A 456 24.90 42.06 11.50
CA ILE A 456 26.25 42.62 11.54
C ILE A 456 26.76 42.71 12.98
N ALA A 457 25.98 43.28 13.91
CA ALA A 457 26.35 43.37 15.33
C ALA A 457 26.70 42.00 15.93
N ARG A 458 25.96 40.95 15.56
CA ARG A 458 26.25 39.57 15.93
C ARG A 458 27.56 39.05 15.34
N GLN A 459 27.85 39.36 14.08
CA GLN A 459 29.09 38.94 13.43
C GLN A 459 30.31 39.63 14.03
N ASP A 460 30.16 40.88 14.46
CA ASP A 460 31.19 41.67 15.14
C ASP A 460 31.35 41.28 16.61
N GLY A 461 30.39 40.53 17.17
CA GLY A 461 30.39 40.07 18.55
C GLY A 461 29.94 41.13 19.57
N ASP A 462 29.38 42.25 19.11
CA ASP A 462 28.77 43.27 19.99
C ASP A 462 27.36 42.82 20.39
N LEU A 463 27.31 41.94 21.38
CA LEU A 463 26.08 41.34 21.88
C LEU A 463 25.15 42.34 22.59
N ARG A 464 25.68 43.49 23.02
CA ARG A 464 24.88 44.55 23.64
C ARG A 464 24.14 45.33 22.56
N LEU A 465 24.85 45.72 21.51
CA LEU A 465 24.23 46.34 20.34
C LEU A 465 23.19 45.41 19.70
N GLU A 466 23.49 44.10 19.60
CA GLU A 466 22.51 43.11 19.14
C GLU A 466 21.21 43.17 19.96
N GLU A 467 21.31 43.16 21.29
CA GLU A 467 20.14 43.18 22.16
C GLU A 467 19.36 44.50 22.08
N ASP A 468 20.06 45.63 22.01
CA ASP A 468 19.47 46.96 21.89
C ASP A 468 18.68 47.10 20.56
N LEU A 469 19.26 46.67 19.43
CA LEU A 469 18.61 46.70 18.11
C LEU A 469 17.40 45.75 18.03
N VAL A 470 17.50 44.56 18.64
CA VAL A 470 16.38 43.62 18.71
C VAL A 470 15.24 44.18 19.55
N ASN A 471 15.56 44.84 20.66
CA ASN A 471 14.56 45.51 21.50
C ASN A 471 13.90 46.68 20.76
N GLU A 472 14.65 47.46 19.97
CA GLU A 472 14.09 48.50 19.09
C GLU A 472 13.14 47.89 18.05
N LEU A 473 13.55 46.84 17.34
CA LEU A 473 12.71 46.16 16.35
C LEU A 473 11.40 45.65 16.96
N LEU A 474 11.47 44.99 18.12
CA LEU A 474 10.28 44.50 18.81
C LEU A 474 9.40 45.63 19.37
N LEU A 475 9.99 46.77 19.76
CA LEU A 475 9.23 47.95 20.18
C LEU A 475 8.44 48.55 19.01
N ILE A 476 9.05 48.61 17.82
CA ILE A 476 8.39 49.07 16.58
C ILE A 476 7.18 48.17 16.28
N TYR A 477 7.36 46.85 16.27
CA TYR A 477 6.27 45.90 16.01
C TYR A 477 5.19 45.88 17.11
N ARG A 478 5.51 46.32 18.33
CA ARG A 478 4.52 46.45 19.42
C ARG A 478 3.60 47.68 19.24
N LYS A 479 4.05 48.70 18.51
CA LYS A 479 3.34 49.98 18.36
C LYS A 479 3.01 50.22 16.88
N PRO A 480 1.78 49.92 16.42
CA PRO A 480 1.39 50.08 15.01
C PRO A 480 1.62 51.50 14.45
N ALA A 481 1.40 52.54 15.26
CA ALA A 481 1.68 53.92 14.86
C ALA A 481 3.16 54.17 14.54
N LEU A 482 4.07 53.58 15.33
CA LEU A 482 5.51 53.71 15.13
C LEU A 482 5.97 52.89 13.91
N LEU A 483 5.38 51.71 13.70
CA LEU A 483 5.61 50.89 12.51
C LEU A 483 5.21 51.65 11.24
N PHE A 484 4.04 52.30 11.25
CA PHE A 484 3.58 53.12 10.14
C PHE A 484 4.51 54.32 9.91
N GLU A 485 4.85 55.07 10.97
CA GLU A 485 5.77 56.22 10.87
C GLU A 485 7.13 55.85 10.27
N ARG A 486 7.68 54.68 10.64
CA ARG A 486 8.97 54.18 10.13
C ARG A 486 8.91 53.60 8.73
N THR A 487 7.72 53.32 8.19
CA THR A 487 7.52 52.72 6.85
C THR A 487 6.93 53.67 5.84
N VAL A 488 6.42 54.83 6.27
CA VAL A 488 5.99 55.90 5.38
C VAL A 488 7.22 56.63 4.82
N LYS A 489 7.29 56.74 3.50
CA LYS A 489 8.31 57.54 2.82
C LYS A 489 8.30 58.97 3.31
N LYS A 490 9.46 59.46 3.74
CA LYS A 490 9.75 60.89 3.79
C LYS A 490 10.00 61.44 2.39
#